data_AF-G8SEH5-F1
#
_entry.id   AF-G8SEH5-F1
#
_cell.length_a   1.000
_cell.length_b   1.000
_cell.length_c   1.000
_cell.angle_alpha   90.00
_cell.angle_beta   90.00
_cell.angle_gamma   90.00
#
_symmetry.space_group_name_H-M   'P 1'
#
loop_
_entity.id
_entity.type
_entity.pdbx_description
1 polymer ?
#
loop_
_entity_poly.entity_id
_entity_poly.type
_entity_poly.pdbx_seq_one_letter_code
_entity_poly.pdbx_strand_id
1 'polypeptide(L)'
;MPFAYLHRDGADHVEVLTGDVITVDVLADIPLDPGRPVLAVVPYRQIAERGFDCVDDGAPLECLLVDAVTTRPLSDFPAGELRVSGGAFDRDDAEYGQIVEEVLRDEIGHGEGANFVIHRVFQASVEGDPVAAARAAFGRLLAHEQGTYWTFLVHTGQRTLVGATPERHVSVTDGIVMMNPISGTFRHGSGELLDFLRDPKEVEELYMVLDEELKMMATVAEHGGQVAGPYLKQMSQLTHTEYLLAGRGSLDVRDVLRETMFAPTVTGSPIENACRVIARHERRGRRYYSGVLALLSVSDDGTQSLDAPILIRTAEITADGTLRVPVGATLVRHSTPAGEIAETHTKAAGILAALGAATIAVRTQPPPAPGDEALRLLAARNVDLARFWLDSREAGALVVPALAGRTAVIVDGEDTFTAMLAHQLKALGLAVSVVPWSSPVPAADLLVVGPGPGDPADPVDPKMVAMRAVVADRLAVGLPLFAVCLGQQMLALRLGLPLIRRDSPYQGLAREVELFGVRRRVGFYSSFAAVSPAGSLDSVHGPVEIARDPVDGTVHAVRGPFFAGVQFHPESVLSRDGIDVLRELLPPLLADVVSPLPNG
;
A
#
# COMPACT_ATOMS: atom_id res chain seq x y z
N MET A 1 35.25 8.65 1.32
CA MET A 1 34.78 8.39 -0.05
C MET A 1 33.44 7.69 0.06
N PRO A 2 32.41 8.14 -0.67
CA PRO A 2 31.13 7.46 -0.70
C PRO A 2 31.23 6.04 -1.24
N PHE A 3 30.37 5.14 -0.76
CA PHE A 3 30.29 3.77 -1.23
C PHE A 3 28.94 3.14 -0.85
N ALA A 4 28.59 2.04 -1.50
CA ALA A 4 27.50 1.17 -1.07
C ALA A 4 27.90 -0.31 -1.17
N TYR A 5 27.51 -1.10 -0.18
CA TYR A 5 27.59 -2.56 -0.16
C TYR A 5 26.19 -3.11 -0.22
N LEU A 6 25.90 -3.90 -1.25
CA LEU A 6 24.60 -4.50 -1.48
C LEU A 6 24.75 -6.02 -1.53
N HIS A 7 24.06 -6.71 -0.64
CA HIS A 7 23.84 -8.15 -0.71
C HIS A 7 22.36 -8.35 -1.02
N ARG A 8 22.06 -8.75 -2.25
CA ARG A 8 20.70 -8.97 -2.75
C ARG A 8 20.28 -10.41 -2.52
N ASP A 9 18.96 -10.63 -2.41
CA ASP A 9 18.38 -11.95 -2.14
C ASP A 9 18.95 -13.05 -3.06
N GLY A 10 19.34 -14.16 -2.45
CA GLY A 10 19.95 -15.30 -3.13
C GLY A 10 21.40 -15.13 -3.62
N ALA A 11 22.02 -13.95 -3.48
CA ALA A 11 23.41 -13.75 -3.90
C ALA A 11 24.43 -14.40 -2.96
N ASP A 12 25.52 -14.93 -3.51
CA ASP A 12 26.66 -15.49 -2.79
C ASP A 12 27.83 -14.48 -2.60
N HIS A 13 27.58 -13.22 -2.93
CA HIS A 13 28.57 -12.14 -2.93
C HIS A 13 27.92 -10.80 -2.56
N VAL A 14 28.76 -9.83 -2.23
CA VAL A 14 28.38 -8.43 -2.02
C VAL A 14 28.81 -7.61 -3.23
N GLU A 15 27.88 -6.85 -3.80
CA GLU A 15 28.17 -5.80 -4.77
C GLU A 15 28.70 -4.57 -4.03
N VAL A 16 29.87 -4.10 -4.44
CA VAL A 16 30.54 -2.91 -3.92
C VAL A 16 30.48 -1.83 -4.99
N LEU A 17 29.68 -0.81 -4.72
CA LEU A 17 29.49 0.37 -5.55
C LEU A 17 30.35 1.51 -5.01
N THR A 18 31.07 2.20 -5.87
CA THR A 18 31.82 3.41 -5.53
C THR A 18 31.63 4.49 -6.59
N GLY A 19 31.65 5.74 -6.15
CA GLY A 19 31.60 6.90 -7.03
C GLY A 19 31.28 8.17 -6.24
N ASP A 20 30.88 9.20 -6.96
CA ASP A 20 30.53 10.50 -6.39
C ASP A 20 29.08 10.58 -5.94
N VAL A 21 28.81 11.38 -4.91
CA VAL A 21 27.44 11.65 -4.45
C VAL A 21 27.04 13.06 -4.85
N ILE A 22 25.87 13.18 -5.46
CA ILE A 22 25.19 14.45 -5.70
C ILE A 22 23.87 14.48 -4.91
N THR A 23 23.31 15.68 -4.78
CA THR A 23 21.95 15.88 -4.29
C THR A 23 21.13 16.47 -5.42
N VAL A 24 19.90 15.98 -5.58
CA VAL A 24 18.91 16.50 -6.53
C VAL A 24 17.63 16.85 -5.78
N ASP A 25 16.80 17.73 -6.34
CA ASP A 25 15.61 18.23 -5.64
C ASP A 25 14.37 17.34 -5.87
N VAL A 26 14.24 16.77 -7.07
CA VAL A 26 13.11 15.92 -7.48
C VAL A 26 13.57 14.62 -8.13
N LEU A 27 12.73 13.58 -8.12
CA LEU A 27 13.03 12.27 -8.69
C LEU A 27 13.34 12.34 -10.20
N ALA A 28 12.71 13.26 -10.92
CA ALA A 28 12.96 13.49 -12.35
C ALA A 28 14.42 13.89 -12.65
N ASP A 29 15.09 14.53 -11.69
CA ASP A 29 16.47 15.03 -11.82
C ASP A 29 17.52 13.96 -11.52
N ILE A 30 17.12 12.76 -11.09
CA ILE A 30 18.04 11.62 -10.92
C ILE A 30 18.72 11.35 -12.27
N PRO A 31 20.07 11.44 -12.37
CA PRO A 31 20.78 11.16 -13.61
C PRO A 31 20.56 9.71 -14.04
N LEU A 32 20.31 9.50 -15.32
CA LEU A 32 20.10 8.17 -15.90
C LEU A 32 20.85 8.06 -17.23
N ASP A 33 22.17 8.00 -17.13
CA ASP A 33 23.07 7.88 -18.28
C ASP A 33 23.29 6.39 -18.64
N PRO A 34 23.28 6.01 -19.93
CA PRO A 34 23.58 4.64 -20.34
C PRO A 34 24.90 4.11 -19.79
N GLY A 35 24.85 2.91 -19.21
CA GLY A 35 26.03 2.23 -18.67
C GLY A 35 26.54 2.79 -17.34
N ARG A 36 25.89 3.80 -16.74
CA ARG A 36 26.25 4.36 -15.43
C ARG A 36 25.06 4.26 -14.45
N PRO A 37 24.99 3.19 -13.64
CA PRO A 37 23.94 3.04 -12.64
C PRO A 37 23.96 4.16 -11.61
N VAL A 38 22.81 4.43 -11.00
CA VAL A 38 22.67 5.37 -9.88
C VAL A 38 21.97 4.68 -8.72
N LEU A 39 22.56 4.79 -7.53
CA LEU A 39 21.88 4.41 -6.28
C LEU A 39 21.35 5.68 -5.61
N ALA A 40 20.04 5.90 -5.72
CA ALA A 40 19.34 6.99 -5.05
C ALA A 40 18.90 6.58 -3.64
N VAL A 41 19.08 7.49 -2.68
CA VAL A 41 18.59 7.36 -1.30
C VAL A 41 17.43 8.34 -1.16
N VAL A 42 16.20 7.83 -1.29
CA VAL A 42 14.99 8.64 -1.37
C VAL A 42 14.39 8.83 0.03
N PRO A 43 14.33 10.06 0.56
CA PRO A 43 13.77 10.35 1.88
C PRO A 43 12.24 10.35 1.84
N TYR A 44 11.61 10.17 3.02
CA TYR A 44 10.15 10.22 3.14
C TYR A 44 9.55 11.55 2.70
N ARG A 45 10.24 12.68 2.95
CA ARG A 45 9.76 14.01 2.54
C ARG A 45 9.59 14.16 1.03
N GLN A 46 10.18 13.27 0.22
CA GLN A 46 10.01 13.27 -1.23
C GLN A 46 8.55 13.00 -1.64
N ILE A 47 7.71 12.46 -0.74
CA ILE A 47 6.27 12.31 -0.96
C ILE A 47 5.56 13.63 -1.33
N ALA A 48 6.15 14.78 -0.96
CA ALA A 48 5.65 16.10 -1.34
C ALA A 48 5.59 16.30 -2.87
N GLU A 49 6.36 15.56 -3.67
CA GLU A 49 6.23 15.57 -5.14
C GLU A 49 4.87 15.07 -5.64
N ARG A 50 4.17 14.26 -4.84
CA ARG A 50 2.80 13.84 -5.11
C ARG A 50 1.75 14.85 -4.64
N GLY A 51 2.19 15.94 -4.01
CA GLY A 51 1.30 16.92 -3.36
C GLY A 51 0.75 16.47 -2.01
N PHE A 52 1.33 15.43 -1.40
CA PHE A 52 0.85 14.89 -0.11
C PHE A 52 1.59 15.51 1.07
N ASP A 53 0.91 15.55 2.22
CA ASP A 53 1.45 16.11 3.47
C ASP A 53 2.60 15.27 4.03
N CYS A 54 3.61 15.95 4.57
CA CYS A 54 4.65 15.32 5.37
C CYS A 54 5.27 16.31 6.36
N VAL A 55 5.92 15.81 7.41
CA VAL A 55 6.75 16.63 8.28
C VAL A 55 8.11 16.81 7.61
N ASP A 56 8.34 17.97 7.00
CA ASP A 56 9.61 18.29 6.34
C ASP A 56 10.75 18.44 7.35
N ASP A 57 11.75 17.56 7.27
CA ASP A 57 12.96 17.55 8.09
C ASP A 57 14.24 17.89 7.31
N GLY A 58 14.10 18.30 6.04
CA GLY A 58 15.20 18.66 5.16
C GLY A 58 16.10 17.49 4.75
N ALA A 59 15.71 16.22 4.92
CA ALA A 59 16.48 15.08 4.44
C ALA A 59 16.67 15.15 2.90
N PRO A 60 17.91 15.16 2.38
CA PRO A 60 18.16 15.29 0.94
C PRO A 60 17.88 14.00 0.17
N LEU A 61 17.46 14.14 -1.08
CA LEU A 61 17.52 13.07 -2.08
C LEU A 61 18.96 12.99 -2.60
N GLU A 62 19.70 12.00 -2.09
CA GLU A 62 21.11 11.78 -2.43
C GLU A 62 21.25 10.70 -3.50
N CYS A 63 22.14 10.91 -4.48
CA CYS A 63 22.39 9.98 -5.57
C CYS A 63 23.87 9.63 -5.62
N LEU A 64 24.21 8.36 -5.39
CA LEU A 64 25.53 7.81 -5.68
C LEU A 64 25.60 7.49 -7.17
N LEU A 65 26.38 8.29 -7.91
CA LEU A 65 26.67 8.06 -9.32
C LEU A 65 27.75 6.97 -9.41
N VAL A 66 27.39 5.78 -9.87
CA VAL A 66 28.26 4.61 -9.75
C VAL A 66 29.32 4.64 -10.85
N ASP A 67 30.58 4.83 -10.46
CA ASP A 67 31.73 4.81 -11.37
C ASP A 67 32.36 3.43 -11.48
N ALA A 68 32.24 2.61 -10.42
CA ALA A 68 32.72 1.24 -10.41
C ALA A 68 31.81 0.33 -9.59
N VAL A 69 31.60 -0.87 -10.14
CA VAL A 69 30.93 -2.00 -9.48
C VAL A 69 31.94 -3.14 -9.39
N THR A 70 32.16 -3.66 -8.18
CA THR A 70 32.95 -4.87 -7.98
C THR A 70 32.18 -5.85 -7.12
N THR A 71 32.37 -7.15 -7.34
CA THR A 71 31.77 -8.19 -6.49
C THR A 71 32.84 -8.75 -5.55
N ARG A 72 32.46 -8.95 -4.28
CA ARG A 72 33.35 -9.46 -3.23
C ARG A 72 32.68 -10.63 -2.51
N PRO A 73 33.41 -11.69 -2.16
CA PRO A 73 32.84 -12.81 -1.43
C PRO A 73 32.38 -12.37 -0.03
N LEU A 74 31.36 -13.05 0.52
CA LEU A 74 30.81 -12.73 1.85
C LEU A 74 31.89 -12.75 2.96
N SER A 75 32.93 -13.58 2.81
CA SER A 75 34.04 -13.69 3.74
C SER A 75 34.84 -12.39 3.94
N ASP A 76 34.73 -11.43 3.01
CA ASP A 76 35.41 -10.13 3.10
C ASP A 76 34.72 -9.15 4.06
N PHE A 77 33.55 -9.52 4.57
CA PHE A 77 32.73 -8.68 5.47
C PHE A 77 32.49 -9.39 6.81
N PRO A 78 33.54 -9.64 7.60
CA PRO A 78 33.40 -10.35 8.86
C PRO A 78 32.56 -9.56 9.86
N ALA A 79 31.81 -10.27 10.69
CA ALA A 79 31.14 -9.70 11.85
C ALA A 79 32.19 -9.06 12.79
N GLY A 80 32.10 -7.74 12.97
CA GLY A 80 33.04 -6.97 13.79
C GLY A 80 32.55 -6.71 15.21
N GLU A 81 33.41 -6.14 16.06
CA GLU A 81 32.98 -5.55 17.34
C GLU A 81 32.44 -4.13 17.13
N LEU A 82 31.34 -3.80 17.78
CA LEU A 82 30.91 -2.42 17.97
C LEU A 82 30.23 -2.27 19.33
N ARG A 83 30.22 -1.03 19.84
CA ARG A 83 29.62 -0.64 21.11
C ARG A 83 28.71 0.55 20.90
N VAL A 84 27.58 0.52 21.58
CA VAL A 84 26.61 1.61 21.61
C VAL A 84 26.27 1.94 23.08
N SER A 85 25.99 3.20 23.35
CA SER A 85 25.63 3.69 24.68
C SER A 85 24.39 4.58 24.63
N GLY A 86 23.67 4.68 25.75
CA GLY A 86 22.52 5.58 25.88
C GLY A 86 21.28 5.16 25.07
N GLY A 87 21.08 3.86 24.84
CA GLY A 87 19.97 3.33 24.05
C GLY A 87 18.60 3.52 24.71
N ALA A 88 17.71 4.26 24.06
CA ALA A 88 16.31 4.41 24.48
C ALA A 88 15.40 4.75 23.29
N PHE A 89 14.11 4.44 23.39
CA PHE A 89 13.13 5.00 22.46
C PHE A 89 12.86 6.47 22.80
N ASP A 90 12.68 7.27 21.75
CA ASP A 90 12.29 8.67 21.83
C ASP A 90 10.87 8.88 22.37
N ARG A 91 10.02 7.88 22.17
CA ARG A 91 8.68 7.73 22.73
C ARG A 91 8.64 6.42 23.47
N ASP A 92 8.38 6.49 24.77
CA ASP A 92 8.32 5.28 25.57
C ASP A 92 7.10 4.42 25.21
N ASP A 93 7.00 3.24 25.81
CA ASP A 93 5.92 2.30 25.53
C ASP A 93 4.54 2.87 25.94
N ALA A 94 4.46 3.72 26.97
CA ALA A 94 3.20 4.32 27.39
C ALA A 94 2.73 5.40 26.42
N GLU A 95 3.63 6.28 25.98
CA GLU A 95 3.35 7.30 24.97
C GLU A 95 2.97 6.67 23.62
N TYR A 96 3.69 5.63 23.18
CA TYR A 96 3.34 4.92 21.95
C TYR A 96 1.98 4.22 22.06
N GLY A 97 1.66 3.64 23.22
CA GLY A 97 0.36 3.03 23.48
C GLY A 97 -0.81 4.02 23.36
N GLN A 98 -0.64 5.26 23.83
CA GLN A 98 -1.64 6.31 23.69
C GLN A 98 -1.88 6.68 22.22
N ILE A 99 -0.81 6.80 21.43
CA ILE A 99 -0.91 7.07 19.98
C ILE A 99 -1.71 5.97 19.29
N VAL A 100 -1.48 4.69 19.66
CA VAL A 100 -2.26 3.57 19.11
C VAL A 100 -3.75 3.77 19.42
N GLU A 101 -4.13 4.05 20.66
CA GLU A 101 -5.54 4.27 21.03
C GLU A 101 -6.17 5.46 20.29
N GLU A 102 -5.43 6.56 20.15
CA GLU A 102 -5.87 7.75 19.43
C GLU A 102 -6.10 7.47 17.95
N VAL A 103 -5.18 6.79 17.27
CA VAL A 103 -5.34 6.44 15.84
C VAL A 103 -6.55 5.51 15.62
N LEU A 104 -6.74 4.52 16.50
CA LEU A 104 -7.87 3.59 16.38
C LEU A 104 -9.21 4.31 16.57
N ARG A 105 -9.31 5.15 17.59
CA ARG A 105 -10.55 5.86 17.93
C ARG A 105 -10.84 7.00 16.98
N ASP A 106 -9.84 7.84 16.73
CA ASP A 106 -10.01 9.16 16.13
C ASP A 106 -9.78 9.15 14.62
N GLU A 107 -9.00 8.21 14.08
CA GLU A 107 -8.73 8.13 12.65
C GLU A 107 -9.55 6.99 12.00
N ILE A 108 -9.24 5.73 12.34
CA ILE A 108 -9.95 4.56 11.76
C ILE A 108 -11.45 4.61 12.12
N GLY A 109 -11.76 4.92 13.39
CA GLY A 109 -13.13 5.04 13.89
C GLY A 109 -13.95 6.15 13.24
N HIS A 110 -13.32 7.18 12.67
CA HIS A 110 -13.98 8.27 11.93
C HIS A 110 -13.90 8.12 10.41
N GLY A 111 -13.44 6.98 9.90
CA GLY A 111 -13.44 6.70 8.47
C GLY A 111 -12.30 7.38 7.70
N GLU A 112 -11.25 7.79 8.39
CA GLU A 112 -10.05 8.38 7.77
C GLU A 112 -9.26 7.34 6.95
N GLY A 113 -9.43 6.04 7.22
CA GLY A 113 -8.74 4.98 6.51
C GLY A 113 -8.92 3.61 7.16
N ALA A 114 -8.28 2.60 6.57
CA ALA A 114 -8.33 1.22 7.05
C ALA A 114 -7.20 0.91 8.04
N ASN A 115 -6.04 1.52 7.82
CA ASN A 115 -4.80 1.26 8.52
C ASN A 115 -3.84 2.44 8.42
N PHE A 116 -2.99 2.59 9.44
CA PHE A 116 -1.93 3.60 9.49
C PHE A 116 -0.68 3.06 10.17
N VAL A 117 0.48 3.56 9.80
CA VAL A 117 1.76 3.23 10.43
C VAL A 117 2.31 4.49 11.06
N ILE A 118 2.45 4.50 12.39
CA ILE A 118 3.10 5.61 13.11
C ILE A 118 4.44 5.13 13.66
N HIS A 119 5.49 5.92 13.47
CA HIS A 119 6.84 5.53 13.89
C HIS A 119 7.23 6.07 15.27
N ARG A 120 8.14 5.33 15.91
CA ARG A 120 9.02 5.79 16.99
C ARG A 120 10.47 5.43 16.65
N VAL A 121 11.42 6.03 17.34
CA VAL A 121 12.85 5.93 17.02
C VAL A 121 13.62 5.49 18.24
N PHE A 122 14.28 4.34 18.15
CA PHE A 122 15.34 4.00 19.09
C PHE A 122 16.58 4.85 18.80
N GLN A 123 17.09 5.54 19.81
CA GLN A 123 18.24 6.43 19.73
C GLN A 123 19.35 5.93 20.63
N ALA A 124 20.58 6.00 20.15
CA ALA A 124 21.78 5.74 20.95
C ALA A 124 22.98 6.50 20.37
N SER A 125 24.16 6.31 20.96
CA SER A 125 25.43 6.82 20.43
C SER A 125 26.39 5.66 20.15
N VAL A 126 27.01 5.67 18.97
CA VAL A 126 28.09 4.75 18.61
C VAL A 126 29.39 5.19 19.25
N GLU A 127 30.12 4.25 19.86
CA GLU A 127 31.48 4.49 20.33
C GLU A 127 32.50 4.22 19.22
N GLY A 128 33.43 5.15 19.01
CA GLY A 128 34.49 5.02 18.00
C GLY A 128 34.12 5.60 16.63
N ASP A 129 34.68 5.03 15.55
CA ASP A 129 34.41 5.49 14.19
C ASP A 129 33.03 4.99 13.69
N PRO A 130 32.09 5.90 13.36
CA PRO A 130 30.76 5.55 12.87
C PRO A 130 30.78 4.63 11.64
N VAL A 131 31.73 4.83 10.71
CA VAL A 131 31.80 4.04 9.47
C VAL A 131 32.32 2.63 9.75
N ALA A 132 33.33 2.49 10.61
CA ALA A 132 33.80 1.18 11.07
C ALA A 132 32.70 0.41 11.82
N ALA A 133 31.93 1.08 12.68
CA ALA A 133 30.80 0.48 13.38
C ALA A 133 29.71 -0.01 12.41
N ALA A 134 29.39 0.79 11.39
CA ALA A 134 28.43 0.40 10.37
C ALA A 134 28.89 -0.83 9.55
N ARG A 135 30.20 -0.92 9.25
CA ARG A 135 30.81 -2.11 8.60
C ARG A 135 30.72 -3.35 9.49
N ALA A 136 30.99 -3.20 10.79
CA ALA A 136 30.83 -4.30 11.76
C ALA A 136 29.37 -4.77 11.85
N ALA A 137 28.41 -3.84 11.87
CA ALA A 137 26.99 -4.14 11.86
C ALA A 137 26.56 -4.85 10.56
N PHE A 138 27.04 -4.40 9.40
CA PHE A 138 26.79 -5.05 8.12
C PHE A 138 27.28 -6.52 8.11
N GLY A 139 28.51 -6.78 8.56
CA GLY A 139 29.01 -8.15 8.68
C GLY A 139 28.21 -9.03 9.65
N ARG A 140 27.69 -8.46 10.74
CA ARG A 140 26.78 -9.16 11.67
C ARG A 140 25.43 -9.47 11.03
N LEU A 141 24.87 -8.55 10.24
CA LEU A 141 23.62 -8.78 9.50
C LEU A 141 23.80 -9.92 8.50
N LEU A 142 24.86 -9.89 7.69
CA LEU A 142 25.18 -10.98 6.75
C LEU A 142 25.32 -12.35 7.42
N ALA A 143 25.84 -12.39 8.65
CA ALA A 143 26.06 -13.63 9.38
C ALA A 143 24.80 -14.18 10.09
N HIS A 144 23.82 -13.33 10.40
CA HIS A 144 22.73 -13.67 11.32
C HIS A 144 21.33 -13.46 10.76
N GLU A 145 21.16 -12.59 9.77
CA GLU A 145 19.88 -12.37 9.09
C GLU A 145 19.78 -13.22 7.82
N GLN A 146 18.59 -13.74 7.57
CA GLN A 146 18.25 -14.59 6.42
C GLN A 146 16.88 -14.18 5.88
N GLY A 147 16.61 -14.50 4.61
CA GLY A 147 15.33 -14.18 3.97
C GLY A 147 15.11 -12.68 3.79
N THR A 148 16.19 -11.91 3.69
CA THR A 148 16.16 -10.47 3.43
C THR A 148 16.13 -10.22 1.93
N TYR A 149 15.41 -9.20 1.50
CA TYR A 149 15.43 -8.78 0.11
C TYR A 149 16.79 -8.12 -0.20
N TRP A 150 17.17 -7.15 0.62
CA TRP A 150 18.48 -6.51 0.58
C TRP A 150 19.09 -6.44 1.99
N THR A 151 20.35 -6.85 2.11
CA THR A 151 21.22 -6.46 3.23
C THR A 151 22.21 -5.42 2.70
N PHE A 152 22.28 -4.24 3.32
CA PHE A 152 23.02 -3.13 2.74
C PHE A 152 23.79 -2.29 3.76
N LEU A 153 24.81 -1.61 3.25
CA LEU A 153 25.54 -0.52 3.91
C LEU A 153 25.81 0.59 2.89
N VAL A 154 25.18 1.75 3.05
CA VAL A 154 25.33 2.91 2.16
C VAL A 154 25.94 4.07 2.93
N HIS A 155 27.07 4.59 2.47
CA HIS A 155 27.72 5.75 3.06
C HIS A 155 27.83 6.87 2.02
N THR A 156 27.12 7.99 2.25
CA THR A 156 27.08 9.12 1.31
C THR A 156 28.17 10.17 1.59
N GLY A 157 28.96 9.98 2.65
CA GLY A 157 29.94 10.95 3.15
C GLY A 157 29.47 11.63 4.43
N GLN A 158 28.22 12.08 4.49
CA GLN A 158 27.65 12.75 5.68
C GLN A 158 26.82 11.82 6.56
N ARG A 159 26.25 10.76 5.97
CA ARG A 159 25.46 9.75 6.67
C ARG A 159 25.83 8.34 6.26
N THR A 160 25.48 7.40 7.12
CA THR A 160 25.63 5.98 6.88
C THR A 160 24.33 5.26 7.20
N LEU A 161 23.78 4.54 6.24
CA LEU A 161 22.61 3.68 6.40
C LEU A 161 23.07 2.22 6.39
N VAL A 162 22.67 1.44 7.39
CA VAL A 162 22.95 -0.01 7.43
C VAL A 162 21.68 -0.75 7.82
N GLY A 163 21.31 -1.77 7.07
CA GLY A 163 20.03 -2.43 7.27
C GLY A 163 19.91 -3.77 6.56
N ALA A 164 18.88 -4.51 6.94
CA ALA A 164 18.51 -5.78 6.34
C ALA A 164 16.99 -5.82 6.17
N THR A 165 16.53 -5.35 5.01
CA THR A 165 15.10 -5.16 4.74
C THR A 165 14.51 -6.41 4.06
N PRO A 166 13.35 -6.90 4.51
CA PRO A 166 12.69 -8.05 3.89
C PRO A 166 11.91 -7.68 2.62
N GLU A 167 11.68 -6.40 2.37
CA GLU A 167 10.58 -5.96 1.53
C GLU A 167 11.07 -5.08 0.37
N ARG A 168 10.73 -5.53 -0.84
CA ARG A 168 10.84 -4.75 -2.06
C ARG A 168 9.72 -3.71 -2.06
N HIS A 169 10.06 -2.45 -2.30
CA HIS A 169 9.08 -1.42 -2.59
C HIS A 169 8.52 -1.62 -4.00
N VAL A 170 9.40 -1.51 -5.00
CA VAL A 170 9.08 -1.71 -6.41
C VAL A 170 10.34 -2.10 -7.17
N SER A 171 10.20 -2.94 -8.19
CA SER A 171 11.27 -3.20 -9.16
C SER A 171 10.73 -3.18 -10.58
N VAL A 172 11.53 -2.75 -11.54
CA VAL A 172 11.23 -2.78 -12.98
C VAL A 172 12.35 -3.52 -13.69
N THR A 173 12.00 -4.59 -14.39
CA THR A 173 12.91 -5.36 -15.26
C THR A 173 12.19 -5.70 -16.54
N ASP A 174 12.76 -5.33 -17.70
CA ASP A 174 12.17 -5.57 -19.03
C ASP A 174 10.70 -5.10 -19.15
N GLY A 175 10.41 -3.94 -18.56
CA GLY A 175 9.06 -3.35 -18.50
C GLY A 175 8.08 -4.08 -17.58
N ILE A 176 8.53 -5.04 -16.77
CA ILE A 176 7.71 -5.70 -15.75
C ILE A 176 7.94 -5.03 -14.40
N VAL A 177 6.91 -4.35 -13.92
CA VAL A 177 6.83 -3.77 -12.58
C VAL A 177 6.45 -4.88 -11.60
N MET A 178 7.16 -4.98 -10.47
CA MET A 178 6.87 -5.94 -9.40
C MET A 178 6.84 -5.27 -8.03
N MET A 179 5.93 -5.72 -7.17
CA MET A 179 5.79 -5.31 -5.76
C MET A 179 5.57 -6.54 -4.87
N ASN A 180 5.82 -6.43 -3.57
CA ASN A 180 5.69 -7.53 -2.61
C ASN A 180 4.88 -7.12 -1.38
N PRO A 181 3.56 -7.33 -1.39
CA PRO A 181 2.75 -7.15 -0.19
C PRO A 181 3.14 -8.20 0.84
N ILE A 182 3.75 -7.76 1.93
CA ILE A 182 4.15 -8.60 3.07
C ILE A 182 3.36 -8.17 4.30
N SER A 183 2.59 -9.09 4.87
CA SER A 183 1.97 -8.89 6.18
C SER A 183 1.70 -10.21 6.88
N GLY A 184 1.38 -10.11 8.16
CA GLY A 184 1.29 -11.20 9.11
C GLY A 184 2.66 -11.71 9.55
N THR A 185 2.83 -11.94 10.86
CA THR A 185 4.12 -12.26 11.45
C THR A 185 4.05 -13.47 12.38
N PHE A 186 4.57 -14.61 11.93
CA PHE A 186 4.77 -15.77 12.78
C PHE A 186 6.12 -15.68 13.49
N ARG A 187 6.12 -15.49 14.82
CA ARG A 187 7.35 -15.53 15.62
C ARG A 187 7.79 -16.98 15.82
N HIS A 188 9.03 -17.29 15.49
CA HIS A 188 9.55 -18.64 15.70
C HIS A 188 9.56 -19.03 17.18
N GLY A 189 8.99 -20.19 17.51
CA GLY A 189 8.90 -20.70 18.88
C GLY A 189 7.71 -20.18 19.69
N SER A 190 6.80 -19.38 19.11
CA SER A 190 5.58 -18.91 19.80
C SER A 190 4.36 -19.83 19.64
N GLY A 191 4.49 -20.97 18.94
CA GLY A 191 3.41 -21.91 18.69
C GLY A 191 3.59 -22.67 17.37
N GLU A 192 2.49 -23.20 16.85
CA GLU A 192 2.44 -23.94 15.58
C GLU A 192 2.17 -23.01 14.40
N LEU A 193 2.94 -23.18 13.30
CA LEU A 193 2.76 -22.38 12.08
C LEU A 193 1.35 -22.51 11.48
N LEU A 194 0.74 -23.69 11.60
CA LEU A 194 -0.60 -23.94 11.06
C LEU A 194 -1.68 -23.11 11.75
N ASP A 195 -1.51 -22.78 13.02
CA ASP A 195 -2.46 -21.95 13.76
C ASP A 195 -2.37 -20.50 13.28
N PHE A 196 -1.15 -20.00 13.07
CA PHE A 196 -0.91 -18.69 12.41
C PHE A 196 -1.53 -18.63 11.00
N LEU A 197 -1.36 -19.69 10.20
CA LEU A 197 -1.92 -19.70 8.83
C LEU A 197 -3.45 -19.71 8.78
N ARG A 198 -4.10 -20.17 9.86
CA ARG A 198 -5.56 -20.20 10.03
C ARG A 198 -6.11 -18.98 10.75
N ASP A 199 -5.26 -18.13 11.34
CA ASP A 199 -5.70 -16.96 12.09
C ASP A 199 -6.41 -15.97 11.16
N PRO A 200 -7.72 -15.70 11.36
CA PRO A 200 -8.46 -14.76 10.54
C PRO A 200 -7.86 -13.35 10.55
N LYS A 201 -7.28 -12.91 11.68
CA LYS A 201 -6.65 -11.61 11.80
C LYS A 201 -5.48 -11.50 10.81
N GLU A 202 -4.56 -12.46 10.84
CA GLU A 202 -3.36 -12.47 9.99
C GLU A 202 -3.73 -12.61 8.49
N VAL A 203 -4.80 -13.36 8.18
CA VAL A 203 -5.33 -13.47 6.81
C VAL A 203 -5.91 -12.13 6.32
N GLU A 204 -6.74 -11.48 7.15
CA GLU A 204 -7.35 -10.19 6.81
C GLU A 204 -6.30 -9.08 6.65
N GLU A 205 -5.27 -9.05 7.51
CA GLU A 205 -4.15 -8.11 7.39
C GLU A 205 -3.38 -8.28 6.09
N LEU A 206 -3.14 -9.52 5.65
CA LEU A 206 -2.48 -9.79 4.36
C LEU A 206 -3.34 -9.33 3.17
N TYR A 207 -4.65 -9.57 3.20
CA TYR A 207 -5.51 -9.13 2.11
C TYR A 207 -5.67 -7.61 2.04
N MET A 208 -5.64 -6.95 3.19
CA MET A 208 -5.67 -5.49 3.26
C MET A 208 -4.47 -4.88 2.53
N VAL A 209 -3.24 -5.31 2.88
CA VAL A 209 -2.03 -4.80 2.19
C VAL A 209 -1.96 -5.22 0.73
N LEU A 210 -2.52 -6.40 0.39
CA LEU A 210 -2.63 -6.85 -1.00
C LEU A 210 -3.48 -5.89 -1.84
N ASP A 211 -4.65 -5.48 -1.35
CA ASP A 211 -5.48 -4.49 -2.06
C ASP A 211 -4.76 -3.16 -2.19
N GLU A 212 -4.09 -2.70 -1.14
CA GLU A 212 -3.42 -1.39 -1.11
C GLU A 212 -2.27 -1.29 -2.12
N GLU A 213 -1.43 -2.32 -2.19
CA GLU A 213 -0.38 -2.37 -3.20
C GLU A 213 -0.93 -2.66 -4.61
N LEU A 214 -2.08 -3.33 -4.72
CA LEU A 214 -2.75 -3.51 -5.99
C LEU A 214 -3.32 -2.19 -6.54
N LYS A 215 -3.77 -1.26 -5.68
CA LYS A 215 -4.10 0.12 -6.08
C LYS A 215 -2.89 0.83 -6.68
N MET A 216 -1.74 0.66 -6.03
CA MET A 216 -0.47 1.25 -6.48
C MET A 216 -0.03 0.65 -7.82
N MET A 217 -0.03 -0.69 -7.93
CA MET A 217 0.26 -1.42 -9.17
C MET A 217 -0.70 -1.00 -10.30
N ALA A 218 -1.99 -0.80 -10.01
CA ALA A 218 -2.98 -0.33 -10.97
C ALA A 218 -2.69 1.07 -11.54
N THR A 219 -1.90 1.89 -10.83
CA THR A 219 -1.50 3.23 -11.27
C THR A 219 -0.32 3.18 -12.25
N VAL A 220 0.58 2.20 -12.10
CA VAL A 220 1.83 2.10 -12.89
C VAL A 220 1.83 1.02 -13.96
N ALA A 221 0.91 0.06 -13.89
CA ALA A 221 0.76 -1.02 -14.87
C ALA A 221 -0.36 -0.74 -15.89
N GLU A 222 -0.08 -0.96 -17.17
CA GLU A 222 -0.98 -0.64 -18.30
C GLU A 222 -2.31 -1.39 -18.25
N HIS A 223 -2.30 -2.60 -17.71
CA HIS A 223 -3.45 -3.50 -17.60
C HIS A 223 -3.73 -3.93 -16.15
N GLY A 224 -3.20 -3.16 -15.19
CA GLY A 224 -3.25 -3.49 -13.77
C GLY A 224 -2.25 -4.58 -13.38
N GLY A 225 -2.34 -5.01 -12.11
CA GLY A 225 -1.45 -6.01 -11.53
C GLY A 225 -2.05 -7.42 -11.57
N GLN A 226 -1.24 -8.42 -11.86
CA GLN A 226 -1.54 -9.81 -11.59
C GLN A 226 -1.02 -10.21 -10.22
N VAL A 227 -1.86 -10.91 -9.45
CA VAL A 227 -1.55 -11.44 -8.12
C VAL A 227 -1.06 -12.89 -8.22
N ALA A 228 0.08 -13.19 -7.60
CA ALA A 228 0.62 -14.54 -7.44
C ALA A 228 0.99 -14.82 -5.99
N GLY A 229 0.84 -16.07 -5.54
CA GLY A 229 1.04 -16.47 -4.14
C GLY A 229 -0.25 -17.03 -3.52
N PRO A 230 -0.41 -16.99 -2.18
CA PRO A 230 0.54 -16.46 -1.21
C PRO A 230 1.71 -17.42 -0.96
N TYR A 231 2.83 -16.87 -0.51
CA TYR A 231 4.06 -17.58 -0.15
C TYR A 231 4.41 -17.35 1.32
N LEU A 232 5.39 -18.12 1.82
CA LEU A 232 6.01 -17.88 3.12
C LEU A 232 7.40 -17.32 2.93
N LYS A 233 7.63 -16.13 3.48
CA LYS A 233 8.95 -15.52 3.57
C LYS A 233 9.58 -15.87 4.90
N GLN A 234 10.45 -16.87 4.89
CA GLN A 234 11.13 -17.38 6.07
C GLN A 234 12.37 -16.53 6.39
N MET A 235 12.38 -15.85 7.53
CA MET A 235 13.53 -15.11 8.05
C MET A 235 14.16 -15.84 9.25
N SER A 236 15.24 -15.31 9.82
CA SER A 236 15.92 -15.93 10.97
C SER A 236 14.98 -16.08 12.19
N GLN A 237 14.30 -15.01 12.59
CA GLN A 237 13.53 -14.95 13.84
C GLN A 237 12.01 -15.09 13.65
N LEU A 238 11.53 -14.93 12.43
CA LEU A 238 10.11 -14.88 12.11
C LEU A 238 9.85 -15.37 10.68
N THR A 239 8.59 -15.71 10.38
CA THR A 239 8.12 -16.01 9.03
C THR A 239 6.96 -15.07 8.71
N HIS A 240 6.99 -14.46 7.53
CA HIS A 240 5.88 -13.66 7.02
C HIS A 240 5.08 -14.41 5.95
N THR A 241 3.83 -14.00 5.74
CA THR A 241 3.09 -14.34 4.53
C THR A 241 3.21 -13.21 3.52
N GLU A 242 3.31 -13.55 2.24
CA GLU A 242 3.47 -12.55 1.19
C GLU A 242 2.72 -12.92 -0.09
N TYR A 243 2.36 -11.91 -0.87
CA TYR A 243 1.98 -12.05 -2.27
C TYR A 243 3.06 -11.44 -3.17
N LEU A 244 2.98 -11.74 -4.47
CA LEU A 244 3.73 -11.05 -5.52
C LEU A 244 2.73 -10.36 -6.43
N LEU A 245 2.99 -9.09 -6.74
CA LEU A 245 2.26 -8.37 -7.78
C LEU A 245 3.19 -8.18 -8.96
N ALA A 246 2.69 -8.43 -10.17
CA ALA A 246 3.42 -8.19 -11.40
C ALA A 246 2.52 -7.55 -12.46
N GLY A 247 3.01 -6.52 -13.13
CA GLY A 247 2.28 -5.86 -14.20
C GLY A 247 3.25 -5.30 -15.24
N ARG A 248 2.83 -5.28 -16.51
CA ARG A 248 3.61 -4.59 -17.55
C ARG A 248 3.36 -3.08 -17.43
N GLY A 249 4.43 -2.31 -17.43
CA GLY A 249 4.42 -0.85 -17.42
C GLY A 249 5.36 -0.29 -18.47
N SER A 250 5.12 0.96 -18.86
CA SER A 250 5.92 1.71 -19.84
C SER A 250 6.35 3.09 -19.34
N LEU A 251 6.03 3.41 -18.08
CA LEU A 251 6.46 4.64 -17.44
C LEU A 251 7.98 4.67 -17.27
N ASP A 252 8.55 5.88 -17.24
CA ASP A 252 9.93 6.07 -16.82
C ASP A 252 10.10 5.57 -15.38
N VAL A 253 11.19 4.89 -15.07
CA VAL A 253 11.44 4.35 -13.72
C VAL A 253 11.40 5.40 -12.60
N ARG A 254 11.68 6.68 -12.91
CA ARG A 254 11.53 7.80 -11.97
C ARG A 254 10.06 8.15 -11.73
N ASP A 255 9.22 8.06 -12.76
CA ASP A 255 7.76 8.20 -12.62
C ASP A 255 7.18 7.00 -11.86
N VAL A 256 7.65 5.77 -12.12
CA VAL A 256 7.27 4.59 -11.33
C VAL A 256 7.57 4.84 -9.85
N LEU A 257 8.80 5.26 -9.52
CA LEU A 257 9.14 5.63 -8.13
C LEU A 257 8.19 6.69 -7.60
N ARG A 258 7.94 7.78 -8.34
CA ARG A 258 7.09 8.88 -7.88
C ARG A 258 5.68 8.41 -7.56
N GLU A 259 5.04 7.66 -8.44
CA GLU A 259 3.67 7.18 -8.27
C GLU A 259 3.54 6.12 -7.17
N THR A 260 4.64 5.43 -6.84
CA THR A 260 4.66 4.40 -5.80
C THR A 260 5.08 4.92 -4.43
N MET A 261 5.61 6.14 -4.29
CA MET A 261 5.93 6.70 -2.97
C MET A 261 4.68 6.75 -2.07
N PHE A 262 4.69 6.20 -0.85
CA PHE A 262 5.50 5.04 -0.43
C PHE A 262 4.58 3.87 -0.10
N ALA A 263 5.16 2.68 0.09
CA ALA A 263 4.41 1.46 0.33
C ALA A 263 3.40 1.60 1.49
N PRO A 264 2.15 1.17 1.31
CA PRO A 264 1.10 1.21 2.34
C PRO A 264 1.49 0.47 3.63
N THR A 265 2.32 -0.56 3.52
CA THR A 265 2.88 -1.35 4.64
C THR A 265 3.70 -0.53 5.63
N VAL A 266 4.15 0.68 5.24
CA VAL A 266 4.94 1.60 6.07
C VAL A 266 4.31 2.99 6.19
N THR A 267 3.13 3.21 5.62
CA THR A 267 2.39 4.48 5.70
C THR A 267 0.95 4.27 6.16
N GLY A 268 0.13 3.59 5.36
CA GLY A 268 -1.30 3.35 5.58
C GLY A 268 -2.13 3.53 4.31
N SER A 269 -3.46 3.43 4.45
CA SER A 269 -4.40 3.52 3.33
C SER A 269 -5.72 4.20 3.71
N PRO A 270 -6.28 5.08 2.85
CA PRO A 270 -5.72 5.55 1.57
C PRO A 270 -4.45 6.40 1.72
N ILE A 271 -3.49 6.27 0.79
CA ILE A 271 -2.12 6.78 0.96
C ILE A 271 -2.04 8.28 1.22
N GLU A 272 -2.82 9.08 0.48
CA GLU A 272 -2.82 10.53 0.64
C GLU A 272 -3.31 10.93 2.04
N ASN A 273 -4.39 10.32 2.53
CA ASN A 273 -4.88 10.60 3.87
C ASN A 273 -3.99 10.01 4.96
N ALA A 274 -3.35 8.86 4.72
CA ALA A 274 -2.36 8.29 5.62
C ALA A 274 -1.18 9.26 5.85
N CYS A 275 -0.72 9.95 4.80
CA CYS A 275 0.25 11.03 4.92
C CYS A 275 -0.22 12.17 5.84
N ARG A 276 -1.50 12.57 5.75
CA ARG A 276 -2.09 13.57 6.66
C ARG A 276 -2.15 13.08 8.10
N VAL A 277 -2.58 11.83 8.32
CA VAL A 277 -2.62 11.20 9.65
C VAL A 277 -1.22 11.14 10.25
N ILE A 278 -0.24 10.67 9.48
CA ILE A 278 1.17 10.64 9.89
C ILE A 278 1.64 12.03 10.34
N ALA A 279 1.36 13.07 9.55
CA ALA A 279 1.74 14.44 9.89
C ALA A 279 1.05 14.97 11.17
N ARG A 280 -0.16 14.50 11.50
CA ARG A 280 -0.86 14.85 12.76
C ARG A 280 -0.21 14.21 13.98
N HIS A 281 0.21 12.95 13.87
CA HIS A 281 0.67 12.13 15.02
C HIS A 281 2.20 12.11 15.19
N GLU A 282 2.97 12.45 14.15
CA GLU A 282 4.43 12.47 14.19
C GLU A 282 4.97 13.88 14.42
N ARG A 283 5.70 14.08 15.52
CA ARG A 283 6.32 15.38 15.86
C ARG A 283 7.64 15.65 15.12
N ARG A 284 8.17 14.63 14.43
CA ARG A 284 9.46 14.66 13.73
C ARG A 284 9.28 14.06 12.35
N GLY A 285 10.05 14.56 11.38
CA GLY A 285 10.14 13.92 10.08
C GLY A 285 10.77 12.53 10.18
N ARG A 286 10.43 11.69 9.21
CA ARG A 286 10.87 10.29 9.11
C ARG A 286 12.28 10.12 8.59
N ARG A 287 12.90 11.20 8.08
CA ARG A 287 14.14 11.19 7.32
C ARG A 287 14.03 10.16 6.20
N TYR A 288 14.70 9.02 6.33
CA TYR A 288 14.66 7.93 5.34
C TYR A 288 13.82 6.73 5.76
N TYR A 289 13.25 6.70 6.98
CA TYR A 289 12.30 5.65 7.36
C TYR A 289 11.12 5.67 6.40
N SER A 290 10.65 4.50 5.96
CA SER A 290 9.62 4.32 4.91
C SER A 290 9.99 4.81 3.50
N GLY A 291 11.14 5.48 3.35
CA GLY A 291 11.72 5.82 2.05
C GLY A 291 12.28 4.59 1.33
N VAL A 292 13.10 4.81 0.30
CA VAL A 292 13.71 3.71 -0.46
C VAL A 292 15.19 3.94 -0.75
N LEU A 293 15.95 2.85 -0.86
CA LEU A 293 17.12 2.84 -1.74
C LEU A 293 16.60 2.46 -3.11
N ALA A 294 17.00 3.15 -4.16
CA ALA A 294 16.61 2.82 -5.53
C ALA A 294 17.86 2.68 -6.38
N LEU A 295 18.14 1.48 -6.88
CA LEU A 295 19.18 1.26 -7.87
C LEU A 295 18.55 1.36 -9.26
N LEU A 296 18.89 2.44 -9.97
CA LEU A 296 18.42 2.73 -11.32
C LEU A 296 19.52 2.46 -12.33
N SER A 297 19.16 1.93 -13.48
CA SER A 297 20.09 1.88 -14.62
C SER A 297 19.33 1.97 -15.94
N VAL A 298 20.05 2.36 -16.99
CA VAL A 298 19.57 2.27 -18.35
C VAL A 298 20.67 1.66 -19.22
N SER A 299 20.31 0.68 -20.05
CA SER A 299 21.20 0.07 -21.03
C SER A 299 21.34 0.92 -22.28
N ASP A 300 22.32 0.59 -23.12
CA ASP A 300 22.57 1.29 -24.40
C ASP A 300 21.39 1.25 -25.37
N ASP A 301 20.53 0.23 -25.27
CA ASP A 301 19.30 0.10 -26.06
C ASP A 301 18.09 0.85 -25.48
N GLY A 302 18.29 1.57 -24.35
CA GLY A 302 17.27 2.36 -23.68
C GLY A 302 16.41 1.57 -22.69
N THR A 303 16.67 0.29 -22.47
CA THR A 303 15.94 -0.51 -21.46
C THR A 303 16.29 -0.01 -20.07
N GLN A 304 15.26 0.41 -19.32
CA GLN A 304 15.40 0.92 -17.97
C GLN A 304 15.23 -0.20 -16.94
N SER A 305 15.97 -0.14 -15.85
CA SER A 305 15.80 -1.02 -14.69
C SER A 305 15.67 -0.24 -13.39
N LEU A 306 14.89 -0.77 -12.47
CA LEU A 306 14.75 -0.27 -11.12
C LEU A 306 14.76 -1.44 -10.14
N ASP A 307 15.54 -1.36 -9.07
CA ASP A 307 15.41 -2.23 -7.92
C ASP A 307 15.41 -1.37 -6.65
N ALA A 308 14.25 -1.26 -6.01
CA ALA A 308 14.06 -0.38 -4.86
C ALA A 308 13.51 -1.12 -3.64
N PRO A 309 14.32 -1.48 -2.63
CA PRO A 309 13.82 -1.90 -1.33
C PRO A 309 13.27 -0.76 -0.46
N ILE A 310 12.37 -1.10 0.46
CA ILE A 310 11.91 -0.17 1.50
C ILE A 310 12.98 -0.02 2.59
N LEU A 311 13.20 1.21 3.06
CA LEU A 311 14.08 1.55 4.18
C LEU A 311 13.38 1.32 5.54
N ILE A 312 13.22 0.05 5.88
CA ILE A 312 12.85 -0.47 7.21
C ILE A 312 13.94 -1.39 7.74
N ARG A 313 13.92 -1.72 9.04
CA ARG A 313 14.98 -2.53 9.68
C ARG A 313 16.38 -1.96 9.41
N THR A 314 16.44 -0.64 9.40
CA THR A 314 17.58 0.15 8.96
C THR A 314 17.98 1.10 10.08
N ALA A 315 19.28 1.22 10.27
CA ALA A 315 19.91 2.18 11.16
C ALA A 315 20.52 3.32 10.36
N GLU A 316 20.28 4.54 10.81
CA GLU A 316 20.99 5.72 10.36
C GLU A 316 22.05 6.10 11.40
N ILE A 317 23.29 6.26 10.94
CA ILE A 317 24.42 6.69 11.75
C ILE A 317 25.02 7.95 11.14
N THR A 318 25.02 9.05 11.90
CA THR A 318 25.61 10.32 11.49
C THR A 318 27.09 10.39 11.85
N ALA A 319 27.83 11.33 11.24
CA ALA A 319 29.26 11.49 11.44
C ALA A 319 29.68 11.79 12.90
N ASP A 320 28.76 12.32 13.71
CA ASP A 320 28.96 12.55 15.15
C ASP A 320 28.69 11.31 16.03
N GLY A 321 28.36 10.17 15.42
CA GLY A 321 28.07 8.92 16.11
C GLY A 321 26.62 8.77 16.58
N THR A 322 25.72 9.71 16.28
CA THR A 322 24.30 9.53 16.63
C THR A 322 23.69 8.37 15.83
N LEU A 323 23.15 7.37 16.53
CA LEU A 323 22.47 6.21 15.97
C LEU A 323 20.95 6.39 16.10
N ARG A 324 20.23 6.15 15.00
CA ARG A 324 18.76 6.13 14.96
C ARG A 324 18.28 4.84 14.30
N VAL A 325 17.35 4.16 14.95
CA VAL A 325 16.64 2.99 14.41
C VAL A 325 15.14 3.27 14.48
N PRO A 326 14.56 3.85 13.41
CA PRO A 326 13.13 4.08 13.33
C PRO A 326 12.37 2.77 13.10
N VAL A 327 11.22 2.65 13.74
CA VAL A 327 10.34 1.48 13.67
C VAL A 327 8.88 1.87 13.91
N GLY A 328 7.96 1.17 13.25
CA GLY A 328 6.52 1.33 13.42
C GLY A 328 5.82 -0.02 13.30
N ALA A 329 4.53 -0.01 13.58
CA ALA A 329 3.63 -1.14 13.40
C ALA A 329 2.36 -0.68 12.67
N THR A 330 1.74 -1.61 11.95
CA THR A 330 0.54 -1.32 11.15
C THR A 330 -0.67 -1.38 12.06
N LEU A 331 -1.26 -0.21 12.33
CA LEU A 331 -2.42 -0.07 13.19
C LEU A 331 -3.67 -0.39 12.39
N VAL A 332 -4.41 -1.42 12.79
CA VAL A 332 -5.67 -1.85 12.19
C VAL A 332 -6.78 -1.86 13.24
N ARG A 333 -8.05 -1.97 12.83
CA ARG A 333 -9.22 -1.90 13.74
C ARG A 333 -9.18 -2.87 14.95
N HIS A 334 -8.42 -3.96 14.87
CA HIS A 334 -8.27 -4.97 15.93
C HIS A 334 -6.93 -4.86 16.69
N SER A 335 -6.11 -3.87 16.39
CA SER A 335 -4.85 -3.62 17.09
C SER A 335 -5.08 -3.34 18.57
N THR A 336 -4.09 -3.68 19.39
CA THR A 336 -4.09 -3.35 20.81
C THR A 336 -2.78 -2.65 21.17
N PRO A 337 -2.78 -1.63 22.03
CA PRO A 337 -1.55 -0.92 22.40
C PRO A 337 -0.41 -1.86 22.80
N ALA A 338 -0.69 -2.83 23.66
CA ALA A 338 0.29 -3.82 24.11
C ALA A 338 0.86 -4.68 22.97
N GLY A 339 0.01 -5.09 22.01
CA GLY A 339 0.43 -5.84 20.83
C GLY A 339 1.38 -5.04 19.94
N GLU A 340 1.00 -3.80 19.61
CA GLU A 340 1.77 -2.94 18.71
C GLU A 340 3.11 -2.49 19.33
N ILE A 341 3.14 -2.25 20.65
CA ILE A 341 4.38 -2.02 21.39
C ILE A 341 5.30 -3.23 21.26
N ALA A 342 4.79 -4.44 21.54
CA ALA A 342 5.58 -5.66 21.44
C ALA A 342 6.08 -5.92 20.01
N GLU A 343 5.28 -5.56 19.00
CA GLU A 343 5.64 -5.68 17.59
C GLU A 343 6.79 -4.73 17.22
N THR A 344 6.74 -3.46 17.61
CA THR A 344 7.84 -2.52 17.32
C THR A 344 9.16 -2.97 17.95
N HIS A 345 9.15 -3.49 19.19
CA HIS A 345 10.34 -4.10 19.80
C HIS A 345 10.84 -5.30 19.00
N THR A 346 9.94 -6.17 18.55
CA THR A 346 10.27 -7.36 17.76
C THR A 346 10.88 -6.99 16.41
N LYS A 347 10.29 -6.02 15.71
CA LYS A 347 10.77 -5.52 14.41
C LYS A 347 12.14 -4.86 14.54
N ALA A 348 12.41 -4.15 15.64
CA ALA A 348 13.72 -3.52 15.88
C ALA A 348 14.80 -4.51 16.36
N ALA A 349 14.42 -5.66 16.95
CA ALA A 349 15.35 -6.55 17.64
C ALA A 349 16.53 -7.03 16.78
N GLY A 350 16.29 -7.41 15.51
CA GLY A 350 17.35 -7.91 14.61
C GLY A 350 18.44 -6.87 14.33
N ILE A 351 18.03 -5.66 13.90
CA ILE A 351 18.97 -4.56 13.65
C ILE A 351 19.64 -4.07 14.94
N LEU A 352 18.91 -4.01 16.06
CA LEU A 352 19.49 -3.64 17.36
C LEU A 352 20.52 -4.67 17.85
N ALA A 353 20.30 -5.96 17.61
CA ALA A 353 21.28 -6.99 17.92
C ALA A 353 22.52 -6.89 17.03
N ALA A 354 22.36 -6.67 15.73
CA ALA A 354 23.47 -6.41 14.83
C ALA A 354 24.28 -5.19 15.30
N LEU A 355 23.62 -4.17 15.85
CA LEU A 355 24.27 -2.98 16.41
C LEU A 355 24.89 -3.19 17.82
N GLY A 356 24.71 -4.36 18.45
CA GLY A 356 25.13 -4.60 19.83
C GLY A 356 24.31 -3.83 20.88
N ALA A 357 23.15 -3.29 20.50
CA ALA A 357 22.22 -2.57 21.36
C ALA A 357 21.26 -3.50 22.12
N ALA A 358 21.12 -4.74 21.65
CA ALA A 358 20.27 -5.76 22.25
C ALA A 358 20.93 -7.14 22.13
N THR A 359 20.55 -8.07 23.00
CA THR A 359 20.93 -9.48 22.89
C THR A 359 19.72 -10.26 22.40
N ILE A 360 19.85 -10.94 21.27
CA ILE A 360 18.84 -11.89 20.78
C ILE A 360 19.43 -13.30 20.73
N ALA A 361 18.59 -14.30 20.95
CA ALA A 361 18.99 -15.69 20.70
C ALA A 361 19.16 -15.89 19.20
N VAL A 362 20.39 -16.18 18.76
CA VAL A 362 20.66 -16.51 17.36
C VAL A 362 20.16 -17.92 17.08
N ARG A 363 19.20 -18.08 16.17
CA ARG A 363 18.86 -19.40 15.63
C ARG A 363 19.94 -19.78 14.62
N THR A 364 20.60 -20.91 14.87
CA THR A 364 21.67 -21.44 14.00
C THR A 364 21.15 -22.32 12.88
N GLN A 365 19.88 -22.71 12.93
CA GLN A 365 19.22 -23.53 11.91
C GLN A 365 18.12 -22.74 11.21
N PRO A 366 18.05 -22.79 9.88
CA PRO A 366 16.93 -22.22 9.14
C PRO A 366 15.62 -22.87 9.60
N PRO A 367 14.49 -22.14 9.54
CA PRO A 367 13.20 -22.74 9.81
C PRO A 367 12.95 -23.91 8.84
N PRO A 368 12.25 -24.97 9.28
CA PRO A 368 11.95 -26.10 8.42
C PRO A 368 11.09 -25.64 7.24
N ALA A 369 11.25 -26.29 6.09
CA ALA A 369 10.38 -26.06 4.94
C ALA A 369 8.90 -26.30 5.32
N PRO A 370 7.96 -25.52 4.78
CA PRO A 370 6.55 -25.71 5.06
C PRO A 370 6.09 -27.08 4.56
N GLY A 371 5.34 -27.81 5.38
CA GLY A 371 4.74 -29.09 4.99
C GLY A 371 3.54 -28.91 4.05
N ASP A 372 3.09 -30.01 3.43
CA ASP A 372 2.00 -30.02 2.45
C ASP A 372 0.70 -29.37 2.95
N GLU A 373 0.38 -29.50 4.23
CA GLU A 373 -0.79 -28.85 4.83
C GLU A 373 -0.68 -27.33 4.85
N ALA A 374 0.50 -26.78 5.17
CA ALA A 374 0.73 -25.34 5.12
C ALA A 374 0.57 -24.81 3.69
N LEU A 375 1.12 -25.53 2.70
CA LEU A 375 0.98 -25.18 1.28
C LEU A 375 -0.48 -25.22 0.82
N ARG A 376 -1.26 -26.22 1.26
CA ARG A 376 -2.71 -26.28 0.97
C ARG A 376 -3.48 -25.13 1.59
N LEU A 377 -3.17 -24.75 2.83
CA LEU A 377 -3.81 -23.61 3.51
C LEU A 377 -3.52 -22.30 2.78
N LEU A 378 -2.27 -22.09 2.35
CA LEU A 378 -1.89 -20.93 1.53
C LEU A 378 -2.64 -20.93 0.20
N ALA A 379 -2.67 -22.04 -0.53
CA ALA A 379 -3.39 -22.14 -1.79
C ALA A 379 -4.90 -21.89 -1.63
N ALA A 380 -5.50 -22.32 -0.52
CA ALA A 380 -6.91 -22.12 -0.22
C ALA A 380 -7.28 -20.63 -0.03
N ARG A 381 -6.33 -19.77 0.33
CA ARG A 381 -6.54 -18.31 0.47
C ARG A 381 -7.04 -17.68 -0.84
N ASN A 382 -6.61 -18.19 -1.99
CA ASN A 382 -7.00 -17.65 -3.29
C ASN A 382 -8.41 -18.02 -3.77
N VAL A 383 -9.08 -19.00 -3.14
CA VAL A 383 -10.39 -19.50 -3.58
C VAL A 383 -11.45 -18.40 -3.55
N ASP A 384 -11.36 -17.53 -2.55
CA ASP A 384 -12.35 -16.51 -2.26
C ASP A 384 -11.96 -15.11 -2.77
N LEU A 385 -10.84 -15.00 -3.49
CA LEU A 385 -10.36 -13.75 -4.07
C LEU A 385 -10.93 -13.51 -5.48
N ALA A 386 -10.97 -12.25 -5.88
CA ALA A 386 -11.43 -11.80 -7.19
C ALA A 386 -10.56 -12.39 -8.30
N ARG A 387 -11.13 -13.32 -9.06
CA ARG A 387 -10.48 -13.95 -10.22
C ARG A 387 -9.95 -12.95 -11.24
N PHE A 388 -10.53 -11.75 -11.31
CA PHE A 388 -10.07 -10.64 -12.14
C PHE A 388 -8.55 -10.40 -12.00
N TRP A 389 -8.05 -10.36 -10.77
CA TRP A 389 -6.65 -10.05 -10.46
C TRP A 389 -5.72 -11.26 -10.44
N LEU A 390 -6.27 -12.48 -10.37
CA LEU A 390 -5.48 -13.72 -10.29
C LEU A 390 -5.23 -14.34 -11.68
N ASP A 391 -6.20 -14.29 -12.57
CA ASP A 391 -6.11 -15.01 -13.85
C ASP A 391 -5.42 -14.20 -14.93
N SER A 392 -4.56 -14.89 -15.69
CA SER A 392 -4.18 -14.42 -17.02
C SER A 392 -5.38 -14.55 -17.96
N ARG A 393 -5.64 -13.51 -18.75
CA ARG A 393 -6.80 -13.42 -19.65
C ARG A 393 -6.39 -12.96 -21.04
N GLU A 394 -7.10 -13.44 -22.05
CA GLU A 394 -7.01 -12.88 -23.39
C GLU A 394 -7.66 -11.49 -23.44
N ALA A 395 -7.10 -10.61 -24.28
CA ALA A 395 -7.64 -9.28 -24.49
C ALA A 395 -9.10 -9.37 -24.99
N GLY A 396 -9.98 -8.58 -24.36
CA GLY A 396 -11.40 -8.53 -24.73
C GLY A 396 -12.27 -9.64 -24.11
N ALA A 397 -11.71 -10.60 -23.36
CA ALA A 397 -12.47 -11.72 -22.78
C ALA A 397 -13.62 -11.30 -21.84
N LEU A 398 -13.56 -10.08 -21.28
CA LEU A 398 -14.57 -9.57 -20.36
C LEU A 398 -15.53 -8.56 -20.98
N VAL A 399 -15.33 -8.17 -22.24
CA VAL A 399 -16.07 -7.08 -22.89
C VAL A 399 -17.57 -7.37 -22.91
N VAL A 400 -18.34 -6.37 -22.51
CA VAL A 400 -19.80 -6.40 -22.55
C VAL A 400 -20.26 -5.56 -23.74
N PRO A 401 -20.98 -6.12 -24.73
CA PRO A 401 -21.36 -5.39 -25.94
C PRO A 401 -22.10 -4.07 -25.70
N ALA A 402 -22.93 -4.00 -24.65
CA ALA A 402 -23.66 -2.78 -24.29
C ALA A 402 -22.76 -1.65 -23.75
N LEU A 403 -21.55 -1.98 -23.29
CA LEU A 403 -20.59 -1.04 -22.69
C LEU A 403 -19.46 -0.68 -23.65
N ALA A 404 -19.23 -1.50 -24.68
CA ALA A 404 -18.14 -1.33 -25.64
C ALA A 404 -18.16 0.06 -26.30
N GLY A 405 -17.06 0.80 -26.16
CA GLY A 405 -16.87 2.13 -26.74
C GLY A 405 -17.59 3.27 -26.01
N ARG A 406 -18.35 2.97 -24.95
CA ARG A 406 -18.96 4.00 -24.09
C ARG A 406 -17.90 4.67 -23.23
N THR A 407 -18.10 5.93 -22.93
CA THR A 407 -17.19 6.74 -22.12
C THR A 407 -17.60 6.75 -20.66
N ALA A 408 -16.64 6.58 -19.76
CA ALA A 408 -16.83 6.76 -18.33
C ALA A 408 -15.80 7.75 -17.78
N VAL A 409 -16.25 8.59 -16.85
CA VAL A 409 -15.38 9.40 -16.01
C VAL A 409 -15.55 8.95 -14.56
N ILE A 410 -14.43 8.67 -13.89
CA ILE A 410 -14.38 8.39 -12.46
C ILE A 410 -13.91 9.66 -11.74
N VAL A 411 -14.69 10.11 -10.76
CA VAL A 411 -14.29 11.17 -9.84
C VAL A 411 -13.62 10.53 -8.62
N ASP A 412 -12.33 10.79 -8.44
CA ASP A 412 -11.50 10.26 -7.37
C ASP A 412 -11.62 11.08 -6.09
N GLY A 413 -12.05 10.42 -5.00
CA GLY A 413 -12.22 11.01 -3.67
C GLY A 413 -11.01 10.85 -2.77
N GLU A 414 -9.79 10.78 -3.32
CA GLU A 414 -8.52 10.49 -2.64
C GLU A 414 -8.38 9.02 -2.20
N ASP A 415 -8.94 8.11 -3.00
CA ASP A 415 -8.72 6.66 -2.84
C ASP A 415 -8.51 5.99 -4.19
N THR A 416 -7.27 5.58 -4.44
CA THR A 416 -6.78 4.97 -5.68
C THR A 416 -7.37 3.60 -5.98
N PHE A 417 -8.35 3.12 -5.22
CA PHE A 417 -9.31 2.12 -5.71
C PHE A 417 -9.94 2.54 -7.05
N THR A 418 -10.06 3.83 -7.35
CA THR A 418 -10.45 4.33 -8.67
C THR A 418 -9.58 3.80 -9.81
N ALA A 419 -8.26 3.63 -9.61
CA ALA A 419 -7.37 3.05 -10.61
C ALA A 419 -7.71 1.58 -10.87
N MET A 420 -7.99 0.81 -9.82
CA MET A 420 -8.44 -0.58 -9.91
C MET A 420 -9.80 -0.70 -10.63
N LEU A 421 -10.75 0.16 -10.26
CA LEU A 421 -12.06 0.22 -10.90
C LEU A 421 -11.95 0.61 -12.38
N ALA A 422 -11.05 1.54 -12.73
CA ALA A 422 -10.80 1.92 -14.12
C ALA A 422 -10.34 0.73 -14.96
N HIS A 423 -9.48 -0.16 -14.44
CA HIS A 423 -9.07 -1.38 -15.17
C HIS A 423 -10.24 -2.34 -15.37
N GLN A 424 -11.08 -2.56 -14.36
CA GLN A 424 -12.27 -3.40 -14.52
C GLN A 424 -13.24 -2.81 -15.56
N LEU A 425 -13.51 -1.50 -15.52
CA LEU A 425 -14.38 -0.83 -16.49
C LEU A 425 -13.80 -0.86 -17.91
N LYS A 426 -12.48 -0.66 -18.09
CA LYS A 426 -11.80 -0.83 -19.38
C LYS A 426 -11.92 -2.27 -19.90
N ALA A 427 -11.75 -3.26 -19.03
CA ALA A 427 -11.91 -4.67 -19.39
C ALA A 427 -13.35 -5.03 -19.81
N LEU A 428 -14.34 -4.33 -19.28
CA LEU A 428 -15.74 -4.44 -19.71
C LEU A 428 -16.03 -3.71 -21.03
N GLY A 429 -15.08 -2.93 -21.55
CA GLY A 429 -15.15 -2.29 -22.87
C GLY A 429 -15.33 -0.77 -22.86
N LEU A 430 -15.33 -0.12 -21.69
CA LEU A 430 -15.47 1.34 -21.61
C LEU A 430 -14.15 2.06 -21.89
N ALA A 431 -14.22 3.25 -22.46
CA ALA A 431 -13.15 4.24 -22.45
C ALA A 431 -13.22 5.05 -21.15
N VAL A 432 -12.22 4.90 -20.28
CA VAL A 432 -12.27 5.42 -18.91
C VAL A 432 -11.23 6.51 -18.69
N SER A 433 -11.67 7.62 -18.09
CA SER A 433 -10.81 8.66 -17.52
C SER A 433 -11.04 8.76 -16.02
N VAL A 434 -10.01 9.17 -15.28
CA VAL A 434 -10.09 9.44 -13.83
C VAL A 434 -9.70 10.90 -13.62
N VAL A 435 -10.48 11.62 -12.82
CA VAL A 435 -10.22 13.01 -12.45
C VAL A 435 -10.32 13.17 -10.93
N PRO A 436 -9.47 13.98 -10.29
CA PRO A 436 -9.60 14.23 -8.86
C PRO A 436 -10.88 15.00 -8.55
N TRP A 437 -11.44 14.83 -7.36
CA TRP A 437 -12.66 15.51 -6.89
C TRP A 437 -12.62 17.03 -7.01
N SER A 438 -11.43 17.62 -6.99
CA SER A 438 -11.17 19.05 -7.07
C SER A 438 -11.19 19.60 -8.50
N SER A 439 -11.21 18.74 -9.53
CA SER A 439 -11.21 19.13 -10.93
C SER A 439 -12.61 19.16 -11.55
N PRO A 440 -12.84 19.99 -12.58
CA PRO A 440 -14.08 19.93 -13.36
C PRO A 440 -14.29 18.54 -13.95
N VAL A 441 -15.53 18.02 -13.85
CA VAL A 441 -15.89 16.69 -14.36
C VAL A 441 -16.18 16.78 -15.87
N PRO A 442 -15.42 16.10 -16.75
CA PRO A 442 -15.72 16.04 -18.17
C PRO A 442 -17.06 15.37 -18.49
N ALA A 443 -17.62 15.67 -19.67
CA ALA A 443 -18.80 14.98 -20.16
C ALA A 443 -18.48 13.51 -20.50
N ALA A 444 -19.33 12.58 -20.06
CA ALA A 444 -19.21 11.15 -20.34
C ALA A 444 -20.60 10.48 -20.34
N ASP A 445 -20.70 9.32 -20.98
CA ASP A 445 -21.92 8.50 -20.95
C ASP A 445 -22.23 8.05 -19.51
N LEU A 446 -21.20 7.60 -18.78
CA LEU A 446 -21.29 7.19 -17.38
C LEU A 446 -20.45 8.10 -16.48
N LEU A 447 -21.07 8.66 -15.44
CA LEU A 447 -20.35 9.24 -14.32
C LEU A 447 -20.19 8.19 -13.23
N VAL A 448 -18.97 7.96 -12.77
CA VAL A 448 -18.67 7.17 -11.59
C VAL A 448 -18.20 8.11 -10.48
N VAL A 449 -18.86 8.10 -9.32
CA VAL A 449 -18.40 8.80 -8.13
C VAL A 449 -17.70 7.78 -7.23
N GLY A 450 -16.37 7.91 -7.14
CA GLY A 450 -15.50 6.95 -6.51
C GLY A 450 -15.52 6.97 -4.98
N PRO A 451 -14.74 6.06 -4.37
CA PRO A 451 -14.54 6.03 -2.93
C PRO A 451 -13.63 7.16 -2.44
N GLY A 452 -13.53 7.29 -1.11
CA GLY A 452 -12.66 8.25 -0.45
C GLY A 452 -12.77 8.17 1.08
N PRO A 453 -11.77 8.69 1.82
CA PRO A 453 -11.83 8.77 3.28
C PRO A 453 -12.66 9.95 3.76
N GLY A 454 -13.10 9.87 5.02
CA GLY A 454 -13.77 10.93 5.79
C GLY A 454 -15.26 10.69 6.06
N ASP A 455 -15.90 11.63 6.77
CA ASP A 455 -17.32 11.57 7.09
C ASP A 455 -18.19 12.09 5.91
N PRO A 456 -19.00 11.26 5.25
CA PRO A 456 -19.88 11.67 4.14
C PRO A 456 -20.86 12.79 4.48
N ALA A 457 -21.18 12.98 5.77
CA ALA A 457 -22.09 14.00 6.27
C ALA A 457 -21.40 15.31 6.70
N ASP A 458 -20.06 15.40 6.66
CA ASP A 458 -19.34 16.61 7.07
C ASP A 458 -19.75 17.82 6.21
N PRO A 459 -20.32 18.89 6.79
CA PRO A 459 -20.83 20.03 6.04
C PRO A 459 -19.75 21.03 5.59
N VAL A 460 -18.54 20.97 6.15
CA VAL A 460 -17.48 21.97 5.94
C VAL A 460 -16.25 21.41 5.24
N ASP A 461 -16.06 20.09 5.22
CA ASP A 461 -15.00 19.46 4.43
C ASP A 461 -15.18 19.77 2.92
N PRO A 462 -14.19 20.40 2.26
CA PRO A 462 -14.30 20.80 0.86
C PRO A 462 -14.56 19.64 -0.10
N LYS A 463 -13.94 18.47 0.15
CA LYS A 463 -14.12 17.28 -0.68
C LYS A 463 -15.53 16.74 -0.54
N MET A 464 -16.03 16.63 0.70
CA MET A 464 -17.39 16.15 0.97
C MET A 464 -18.43 17.07 0.33
N VAL A 465 -18.23 18.38 0.40
CA VAL A 465 -19.10 19.37 -0.26
C VAL A 465 -19.08 19.19 -1.78
N ALA A 466 -17.89 19.13 -2.39
CA ALA A 466 -17.72 19.00 -3.83
C ALA A 466 -18.33 17.70 -4.38
N MET A 467 -18.00 16.55 -3.78
CA MET A 467 -18.50 15.25 -4.25
C MET A 467 -20.02 15.12 -4.07
N ARG A 468 -20.61 15.65 -2.98
CA ARG A 468 -22.07 15.72 -2.83
C ARG A 468 -22.75 16.62 -3.86
N ALA A 469 -22.06 17.64 -4.36
CA ALA A 469 -22.55 18.49 -5.44
C ALA A 469 -22.52 17.72 -6.77
N VAL A 470 -21.42 17.02 -7.08
CA VAL A 470 -21.29 16.16 -8.27
C VAL A 470 -22.42 15.13 -8.36
N VAL A 471 -22.73 14.45 -7.25
CA VAL A 471 -23.86 13.49 -7.20
C VAL A 471 -25.20 14.21 -7.44
N ALA A 472 -25.43 15.36 -6.79
CA ALA A 472 -26.67 16.10 -6.91
C ALA A 472 -26.91 16.60 -8.34
N ASP A 473 -25.89 17.17 -8.97
CA ASP A 473 -25.96 17.72 -10.31
C ASP A 473 -26.25 16.61 -11.34
N ARG A 474 -25.59 15.45 -11.21
CA ARG A 474 -25.85 14.30 -12.09
C ARG A 474 -27.27 13.77 -11.94
N LEU A 475 -27.78 13.67 -10.72
CA LEU A 475 -29.16 13.25 -10.44
C LEU A 475 -30.19 14.24 -10.99
N ALA A 476 -29.91 15.54 -10.91
CA ALA A 476 -30.79 16.60 -11.40
C ALA A 476 -30.96 16.57 -12.93
N VAL A 477 -29.90 16.22 -13.67
CA VAL A 477 -29.94 16.11 -15.13
C VAL A 477 -30.52 14.76 -15.59
N GLY A 478 -30.57 13.75 -14.73
CA GLY A 478 -31.16 12.44 -15.05
C GLY A 478 -30.27 11.56 -15.93
N LEU A 479 -28.95 11.74 -15.85
CA LEU A 479 -27.98 11.00 -16.66
C LEU A 479 -27.27 9.89 -15.86
N PRO A 480 -26.70 8.86 -16.51
CA PRO A 480 -26.19 7.66 -15.86
C PRO A 480 -25.17 7.93 -14.75
N LEU A 481 -25.41 7.39 -13.56
CA LEU A 481 -24.55 7.51 -12.38
C LEU A 481 -24.28 6.14 -11.77
N PHE A 482 -23.00 5.83 -11.52
CA PHE A 482 -22.60 4.73 -10.66
C PHE A 482 -21.81 5.27 -9.46
N ALA A 483 -22.12 4.80 -8.26
CA ALA A 483 -21.55 5.35 -7.03
C ALA A 483 -20.96 4.24 -6.16
N VAL A 484 -19.72 4.43 -5.67
CA VAL A 484 -18.99 3.39 -4.92
C VAL A 484 -18.57 3.90 -3.55
N CYS A 485 -18.83 3.12 -2.50
CA CYS A 485 -18.48 3.41 -1.10
C CYS A 485 -18.89 4.82 -0.66
N LEU A 486 -17.94 5.77 -0.52
CA LEU A 486 -18.23 7.17 -0.20
C LEU A 486 -19.24 7.79 -1.18
N GLY A 487 -19.05 7.57 -2.49
CA GLY A 487 -20.01 8.02 -3.50
C GLY A 487 -21.40 7.42 -3.28
N GLN A 488 -21.49 6.15 -2.86
CA GLN A 488 -22.79 5.51 -2.58
C GLN A 488 -23.44 6.10 -1.33
N GLN A 489 -22.67 6.43 -0.29
CA GLN A 489 -23.18 7.09 0.91
C GLN A 489 -23.74 8.48 0.58
N MET A 490 -23.07 9.23 -0.30
CA MET A 490 -23.56 10.52 -0.80
C MET A 490 -24.83 10.36 -1.63
N LEU A 491 -24.91 9.35 -2.49
CA LEU A 491 -26.14 9.00 -3.21
C LEU A 491 -27.27 8.65 -2.24
N ALA A 492 -27.00 7.83 -1.22
CA ALA A 492 -27.98 7.46 -0.20
C ALA A 492 -28.52 8.68 0.56
N LEU A 493 -27.65 9.61 0.98
CA LEU A 493 -28.06 10.88 1.59
C LEU A 493 -28.98 11.70 0.67
N ARG A 494 -28.67 11.75 -0.63
CA ARG A 494 -29.52 12.44 -1.62
C ARG A 494 -30.88 11.78 -1.83
N LEU A 495 -30.96 10.47 -1.65
CA LEU A 495 -32.21 9.71 -1.67
C LEU A 495 -32.98 9.79 -0.35
N GLY A 496 -32.47 10.51 0.65
CA GLY A 496 -33.11 10.66 1.96
C GLY A 496 -32.89 9.48 2.92
N LEU A 497 -31.93 8.59 2.62
CA LEU A 497 -31.56 7.51 3.51
C LEU A 497 -30.65 8.02 4.64
N PRO A 498 -30.94 7.69 5.91
CA PRO A 498 -30.05 8.05 7.02
C PRO A 498 -28.74 7.27 6.94
N LEU A 499 -27.65 7.91 7.36
CA LEU A 499 -26.35 7.27 7.58
C LEU A 499 -26.14 7.00 9.07
N ILE A 500 -25.51 5.87 9.37
CA ILE A 500 -25.01 5.54 10.70
C ILE A 500 -23.50 5.36 10.65
N ARG A 501 -22.84 5.68 11.77
CA ARG A 501 -21.48 5.22 12.04
C ARG A 501 -21.56 3.82 12.64
N ARG A 502 -20.73 2.90 12.17
CA ARG A 502 -20.66 1.55 12.73
C ARG A 502 -19.86 1.56 14.03
N ASP A 503 -20.28 0.78 15.02
CA ASP A 503 -19.48 0.52 16.22
C ASP A 503 -18.22 -0.28 15.89
N SER A 504 -18.32 -1.17 14.89
CA SER A 504 -17.19 -1.92 14.34
C SER A 504 -17.10 -1.66 12.82
N PRO A 505 -16.07 -0.92 12.37
CA PRO A 505 -15.86 -0.64 10.95
C PRO A 505 -15.66 -1.90 10.12
N TYR A 506 -16.17 -1.87 8.89
CA TYR A 506 -15.90 -2.90 7.89
C TYR A 506 -14.68 -2.45 7.07
N GLN A 507 -13.49 -2.57 7.65
CA GLN A 507 -12.22 -2.23 6.98
C GLN A 507 -11.48 -3.50 6.58
N GLY A 508 -11.28 -3.73 5.28
CA GLY A 508 -10.62 -4.95 4.78
C GLY A 508 -11.43 -6.22 5.03
N LEU A 509 -12.76 -6.14 4.99
CA LEU A 509 -13.64 -7.25 5.35
C LEU A 509 -14.46 -7.75 4.15
N ALA A 510 -14.34 -9.03 3.84
CA ALA A 510 -15.22 -9.67 2.88
C ALA A 510 -16.49 -10.23 3.52
N ARG A 511 -17.64 -10.05 2.86
CA ARG A 511 -18.92 -10.63 3.31
C ARG A 511 -19.72 -11.21 2.14
N GLU A 512 -20.48 -12.25 2.45
CA GLU A 512 -21.57 -12.74 1.62
C GLU A 512 -22.81 -11.87 1.89
N VAL A 513 -23.36 -11.27 0.84
CA VAL A 513 -24.53 -10.38 0.89
C VAL A 513 -25.54 -10.75 -0.20
N GLU A 514 -26.82 -10.48 0.03
CA GLU A 514 -27.85 -10.64 -1.00
C GLU A 514 -28.04 -9.31 -1.74
N LEU A 515 -27.74 -9.30 -3.03
CA LEU A 515 -27.93 -8.18 -3.94
C LEU A 515 -29.06 -8.50 -4.91
N PHE A 516 -30.21 -7.84 -4.72
CA PHE A 516 -31.37 -7.96 -5.60
C PHE A 516 -31.78 -9.42 -5.89
N GLY A 517 -31.75 -10.27 -4.85
CA GLY A 517 -32.10 -11.69 -4.92
C GLY A 517 -30.95 -12.64 -5.26
N VAL A 518 -29.73 -12.14 -5.49
CA VAL A 518 -28.54 -12.95 -5.79
C VAL A 518 -27.50 -12.83 -4.68
N ARG A 519 -26.99 -13.96 -4.19
CA ARG A 519 -25.89 -13.96 -3.21
C ARG A 519 -24.56 -13.63 -3.87
N ARG A 520 -23.81 -12.71 -3.28
CA ARG A 520 -22.52 -12.20 -3.75
C ARG A 520 -21.54 -12.09 -2.60
N ARG A 521 -20.28 -12.42 -2.85
CA ARG A 521 -19.16 -12.18 -1.96
C ARG A 521 -18.40 -10.93 -2.38
N VAL A 522 -18.41 -9.93 -1.51
CA VAL A 522 -17.88 -8.58 -1.79
C VAL A 522 -17.07 -8.03 -0.62
N GLY A 523 -16.08 -7.17 -0.91
CA GLY A 523 -15.17 -6.55 0.03
C GLY A 523 -15.60 -5.14 0.46
N PHE A 524 -15.57 -4.87 1.77
CA PHE A 524 -15.96 -3.60 2.38
C PHE A 524 -14.74 -2.87 2.99
N TYR A 525 -14.73 -1.55 2.81
CA TYR A 525 -13.76 -0.59 3.38
C TYR A 525 -14.49 0.67 3.83
N SER A 526 -15.29 0.57 4.90
CA SER A 526 -16.19 1.63 5.35
C SER A 526 -16.44 1.64 6.86
N SER A 527 -16.44 2.84 7.44
CA SER A 527 -16.84 3.09 8.84
C SER A 527 -18.28 3.60 8.96
N PHE A 528 -18.85 4.11 7.86
CA PHE A 528 -20.23 4.58 7.76
C PHE A 528 -21.04 3.67 6.83
N ALA A 529 -22.35 3.59 7.05
CA ALA A 529 -23.27 2.89 6.17
C ALA A 529 -24.63 3.59 6.15
N ALA A 530 -25.29 3.60 4.99
CA ALA A 530 -26.71 3.96 4.92
C ALA A 530 -27.56 2.84 5.54
N VAL A 531 -28.71 3.21 6.10
CA VAL A 531 -29.69 2.24 6.61
C VAL A 531 -31.08 2.50 6.04
N SER A 532 -31.82 1.42 5.80
CA SER A 532 -33.21 1.47 5.35
C SER A 532 -34.03 0.37 6.00
N PRO A 533 -35.25 0.66 6.49
CA PRO A 533 -36.16 -0.39 6.97
C PRO A 533 -36.80 -1.19 5.82
N ALA A 534 -36.82 -0.64 4.60
CA ALA A 534 -37.51 -1.19 3.45
C ALA A 534 -36.54 -1.56 2.31
N GLY A 535 -36.91 -2.55 1.50
CA GLY A 535 -36.17 -2.94 0.29
C GLY A 535 -36.47 -2.06 -0.93
N SER A 536 -37.29 -1.02 -0.77
CA SER A 536 -37.57 -0.03 -1.81
C SER A 536 -37.98 1.30 -1.19
N LEU A 537 -37.82 2.39 -1.95
CA LEU A 537 -38.37 3.71 -1.64
C LEU A 537 -38.80 4.41 -2.93
N ASP A 538 -39.78 5.31 -2.81
CA ASP A 538 -40.12 6.26 -3.88
C ASP A 538 -39.28 7.52 -3.69
N SER A 539 -38.55 7.93 -4.74
CA SER A 539 -37.76 9.15 -4.75
C SER A 539 -38.29 10.15 -5.78
N VAL A 540 -37.84 11.39 -5.68
CA VAL A 540 -38.10 12.41 -6.71
C VAL A 540 -37.50 12.04 -8.08
N HIS A 541 -36.59 11.07 -8.12
CA HIS A 541 -35.95 10.53 -9.32
C HIS A 541 -36.59 9.22 -9.81
N GLY A 542 -37.71 8.80 -9.22
CA GLY A 542 -38.40 7.54 -9.53
C GLY A 542 -38.23 6.46 -8.44
N PRO A 543 -38.76 5.24 -8.70
CA PRO A 543 -38.67 4.14 -7.74
C PRO A 543 -37.23 3.66 -7.58
N VAL A 544 -36.84 3.38 -6.33
CA VAL A 544 -35.51 2.89 -5.97
C VAL A 544 -35.64 1.55 -5.27
N GLU A 545 -34.89 0.56 -5.75
CA GLU A 545 -34.72 -0.73 -5.09
C GLU A 545 -33.46 -0.72 -4.24
N ILE A 546 -33.55 -1.33 -3.06
CA ILE A 546 -32.51 -1.29 -2.02
C ILE A 546 -32.17 -2.72 -1.61
N ALA A 547 -30.93 -3.12 -1.89
CA ALA A 547 -30.34 -4.33 -1.32
C ALA A 547 -29.78 -3.97 0.07
N ARG A 548 -30.31 -4.63 1.12
CA ARG A 548 -29.93 -4.35 2.51
C ARG A 548 -29.73 -5.63 3.32
N ASP A 549 -28.99 -5.52 4.41
CA ASP A 549 -28.94 -6.56 5.43
C ASP A 549 -30.34 -6.69 6.09
N PRO A 550 -30.92 -7.90 6.17
CA PRO A 550 -32.23 -8.11 6.76
C PRO A 550 -32.25 -7.85 8.27
N VAL A 551 -31.10 -7.95 8.95
CA VAL A 551 -30.98 -7.87 10.42
C VAL A 551 -30.84 -6.44 10.90
N ASP A 552 -29.84 -5.70 10.40
CA ASP A 552 -29.53 -4.34 10.87
C ASP A 552 -30.01 -3.24 9.91
N GLY A 553 -30.53 -3.61 8.74
CA GLY A 553 -31.05 -2.66 7.75
C GLY A 553 -29.97 -1.91 6.97
N THR A 554 -28.69 -2.25 7.14
CA THR A 554 -27.59 -1.60 6.43
C THR A 554 -27.68 -1.83 4.93
N VAL A 555 -27.53 -0.76 4.15
CA VAL A 555 -27.68 -0.78 2.70
C VAL A 555 -26.37 -1.25 2.06
N HIS A 556 -26.45 -2.32 1.28
CA HIS A 556 -25.33 -2.83 0.50
C HIS A 556 -25.29 -2.24 -0.90
N ALA A 557 -26.47 -2.03 -1.51
CA ALA A 557 -26.59 -1.43 -2.82
C ALA A 557 -27.95 -0.76 -3.04
N VAL A 558 -28.00 0.19 -3.95
CA VAL A 558 -29.23 0.82 -4.45
C VAL A 558 -29.24 0.80 -5.97
N ARG A 559 -30.42 0.68 -6.59
CA ARG A 559 -30.60 0.90 -8.03
C ARG A 559 -31.91 1.64 -8.30
N GLY A 560 -31.83 2.65 -9.16
CA GLY A 560 -32.96 3.43 -9.66
C GLY A 560 -32.94 3.49 -11.20
N PRO A 561 -33.74 4.37 -11.82
CA PRO A 561 -33.93 4.36 -13.28
C PRO A 561 -32.66 4.64 -14.09
N PHE A 562 -31.80 5.53 -13.61
CA PHE A 562 -30.56 5.95 -14.30
C PHE A 562 -29.36 6.00 -13.35
N PHE A 563 -29.48 5.41 -12.16
CA PHE A 563 -28.37 5.35 -11.20
C PHE A 563 -28.30 4.02 -10.48
N ALA A 564 -27.10 3.64 -10.07
CA ALA A 564 -26.88 2.57 -9.11
C ALA A 564 -25.74 2.94 -8.16
N GLY A 565 -25.70 2.33 -6.98
CA GLY A 565 -24.58 2.50 -6.08
C GLY A 565 -24.37 1.29 -5.18
N VAL A 566 -23.11 1.06 -4.79
CA VAL A 566 -22.68 -0.06 -3.96
C VAL A 566 -21.83 0.44 -2.78
N GLN A 567 -22.09 -0.06 -1.58
CA GLN A 567 -21.35 0.31 -0.36
C GLN A 567 -19.98 -0.39 -0.30
N PHE A 568 -19.85 -1.55 -0.96
CA PHE A 568 -18.63 -2.32 -1.08
C PHE A 568 -17.81 -1.88 -2.32
N HIS A 569 -16.60 -2.41 -2.45
CA HIS A 569 -15.68 -2.14 -3.56
C HIS A 569 -15.69 -3.29 -4.56
N PRO A 570 -16.45 -3.23 -5.67
CA PRO A 570 -16.43 -4.30 -6.69
C PRO A 570 -15.02 -4.54 -7.28
N GLU A 571 -14.17 -3.53 -7.25
CA GLU A 571 -12.80 -3.56 -7.73
C GLU A 571 -11.82 -4.31 -6.82
N SER A 572 -12.13 -4.45 -5.53
CA SER A 572 -11.24 -5.05 -4.51
C SER A 572 -10.94 -6.52 -4.80
N VAL A 573 -9.75 -6.98 -4.42
CA VAL A 573 -9.35 -8.40 -4.44
C VAL A 573 -10.24 -9.25 -3.54
N LEU A 574 -10.86 -8.67 -2.51
CA LEU A 574 -11.82 -9.34 -1.63
C LEU A 574 -13.20 -9.55 -2.30
N SER A 575 -13.49 -8.84 -3.39
CA SER A 575 -14.74 -8.94 -4.13
C SER A 575 -14.70 -10.03 -5.19
N ARG A 576 -14.78 -11.29 -4.76
CA ARG A 576 -14.85 -12.47 -5.65
C ARG A 576 -15.81 -12.24 -6.83
N ASP A 577 -16.99 -11.72 -6.52
CA ASP A 577 -18.09 -11.56 -7.47
C ASP A 577 -18.21 -10.10 -7.98
N GLY A 578 -17.21 -9.24 -7.73
CA GLY A 578 -17.28 -7.79 -8.01
C GLY A 578 -17.43 -7.45 -9.49
N ILE A 579 -16.70 -8.15 -10.37
CA ILE A 579 -16.83 -7.93 -11.83
C ILE A 579 -18.22 -8.32 -12.35
N ASP A 580 -18.86 -9.32 -11.74
CA ASP A 580 -20.21 -9.74 -12.11
C ASP A 580 -21.25 -8.72 -11.65
N VAL A 581 -21.05 -8.11 -10.48
CA VAL A 581 -21.87 -6.97 -10.03
C VAL A 581 -21.80 -5.81 -11.03
N LEU A 582 -20.62 -5.45 -11.53
CA LEU A 582 -20.48 -4.40 -12.56
C LEU A 582 -21.19 -4.78 -13.86
N ARG A 583 -21.09 -6.03 -14.30
CA ARG A 583 -21.77 -6.55 -15.51
C ARG A 583 -23.28 -6.51 -15.41
N GLU A 584 -23.83 -6.65 -14.21
CA GLU A 584 -25.27 -6.62 -13.98
C GLU A 584 -25.79 -5.19 -13.82
N LEU A 585 -25.07 -4.34 -13.10
CA LEU A 585 -25.54 -2.99 -12.77
C LEU A 585 -25.32 -1.96 -13.87
N LEU A 586 -24.25 -2.05 -14.67
CA LEU A 586 -23.89 -0.99 -15.60
C LEU A 586 -24.68 -0.99 -16.92
N PRO A 587 -24.89 -2.12 -17.62
CA PRO A 587 -25.59 -2.10 -18.91
C PRO A 587 -26.98 -1.46 -18.89
N PRO A 588 -27.84 -1.72 -17.88
CA PRO A 588 -29.16 -1.07 -17.81
C PRO A 588 -29.08 0.47 -17.74
N LEU A 589 -28.04 1.02 -17.10
CA LEU A 589 -27.87 2.48 -16.99
C LEU A 589 -27.60 3.15 -18.34
N LEU A 590 -27.09 2.40 -19.32
CA LEU A 590 -26.62 2.92 -20.60
C LEU A 590 -27.54 2.56 -21.78
N ALA A 591 -28.63 1.84 -21.53
CA ALA A 591 -29.50 1.31 -22.58
C ALA A 591 -30.13 2.40 -23.46
N ASP A 592 -30.56 3.51 -22.86
CA ASP A 592 -31.27 4.60 -23.54
C ASP A 592 -30.40 5.86 -23.76
N VAL A 593 -29.08 5.73 -23.60
CA VAL A 593 -28.15 6.88 -23.60
C VAL A 593 -27.66 7.20 -25.01
N VAL A 594 -28.02 8.39 -25.49
CA VAL A 594 -27.40 9.03 -26.67
C VAL A 594 -26.11 9.69 -26.21
N SER A 595 -24.98 9.29 -26.81
CA SER A 595 -23.68 9.76 -26.34
C SER A 595 -23.55 11.29 -26.48
N PRO A 596 -23.07 12.00 -25.45
CA PRO A 596 -22.88 13.45 -25.53
C PRO A 596 -21.69 13.84 -26.41
N LEU A 597 -20.84 12.88 -26.79
CA LEU A 597 -19.71 13.07 -27.69
C LEU A 597 -20.09 12.54 -29.08
N PRO A 598 -19.85 13.29 -30.18
CA PRO A 598 -20.00 12.73 -31.51
C PRO A 598 -19.03 11.56 -31.68
N ASN A 599 -19.49 10.45 -32.27
CA ASN A 599 -18.61 9.35 -32.67
C ASN A 599 -17.63 9.86 -33.74
N GLY A 600 -16.43 10.27 -33.32
CA GLY A 600 -15.37 10.81 -34.19
C GLY A 600 -14.74 12.07 -33.61
#